data_AF-A0A8C5S629-F1
#
_entry.id   AF-A0A8C5S629-F1
#
_cell.length_a   1.000
_cell.length_b   1.000
_cell.length_c   1.000
_cell.angle_alpha   90.00
_cell.angle_beta   90.00
_cell.angle_gamma   90.00
#
_symmetry.space_group_name_H-M   'P 1'
#
loop_
_entity.id
_entity.type
_entity.pdbx_description
1 polymer ?
#
loop_
_entity_poly.entity_id
_entity_poly.type
_entity_poly.pdbx_seq_one_letter_code
_entity_poly.pdbx_strand_id
1 'polypeptide(L)'
;ISHTMEERSNLVNMMKLSIKILIQSALSLGRTLDSDFPPLQQFFIVLEHCLKHGLKAKKSFIGQNKSFLGPLELVEKLCPEASDLATSVRNLPELK
;
A
#
# COMPACT_ATOMS: atom_id res chain seq x y z
N ILE A 1 23.35 -9.97 -10.40
CA ILE A 1 21.91 -9.76 -10.09
C ILE A 1 21.50 -8.52 -10.86
N SER A 2 20.39 -8.52 -11.62
CA SER A 2 19.97 -7.31 -12.35
C SER A 2 19.55 -6.22 -11.35
N HIS A 3 19.79 -4.95 -11.68
CA HIS A 3 19.43 -3.79 -10.83
C HIS A 3 17.99 -3.87 -10.29
N THR A 4 17.04 -4.28 -11.13
CA THR A 4 15.63 -4.46 -10.74
C THR A 4 15.42 -5.57 -9.71
N MET A 5 16.21 -6.64 -9.74
CA MET A 5 16.09 -7.72 -8.74
C MET A 5 16.63 -7.28 -7.38
N GLU A 6 17.64 -6.41 -7.37
CA GLU A 6 18.17 -5.81 -6.15
C GLU A 6 17.15 -4.83 -5.53
N GLU A 7 16.54 -3.96 -6.34
CA GLU A 7 15.45 -3.07 -5.89
C GLU A 7 14.29 -3.85 -5.27
N ARG A 8 13.86 -4.94 -5.93
CA ARG A 8 12.81 -5.83 -5.41
C ARG A 8 13.20 -6.47 -4.07
N SER A 9 14.44 -6.95 -3.95
CA SER A 9 14.96 -7.51 -2.70
C SER A 9 14.94 -6.49 -1.58
N ASN A 10 15.37 -5.26 -1.86
CA ASN A 10 15.39 -4.16 -0.89
C ASN A 10 13.98 -3.79 -0.42
N LEU A 11 13.02 -3.69 -1.34
CA LEU A 11 11.61 -3.45 -1.00
C LEU A 11 11.03 -4.56 -0.11
N VAL A 12 11.30 -5.82 -0.42
CA VAL A 12 10.87 -6.97 0.40
C VAL A 12 11.49 -6.92 1.80
N ASN A 13 12.78 -6.55 1.90
CA ASN A 13 13.45 -6.43 3.20
C ASN A 13 12.89 -5.27 4.02
N MET A 14 12.63 -4.12 3.41
CA MET A 14 11.96 -2.98 4.07
C MET A 14 10.56 -3.38 4.57
N MET A 15 9.79 -4.09 3.75
CA MET A 15 8.46 -4.56 4.12
C MET A 15 8.51 -5.53 5.31
N LYS A 16 9.42 -6.51 5.29
CA LYS A 16 9.64 -7.43 6.42
C LYS A 16 9.98 -6.70 7.71
N LEU A 17 10.89 -5.72 7.64
CA LEU A 17 11.29 -4.93 8.80
C LEU A 17 10.12 -4.09 9.34
N SER A 18 9.38 -3.43 8.44
CA SER A 18 8.23 -2.61 8.82
C SER A 18 7.12 -3.44 9.48
N ILE A 19 6.80 -4.62 8.94
CA ILE A 19 5.84 -5.55 9.56
C ILE A 19 6.30 -5.98 10.95
N LYS A 20 7.58 -6.35 11.10
CA LYS A 20 8.14 -6.74 12.40
C LYS A 20 8.00 -5.62 13.43
N ILE A 21 8.39 -4.39 13.06
CA ILE A 21 8.30 -3.22 13.95
C ILE A 21 6.83 -2.94 14.31
N LEU A 22 5.93 -2.91 13.34
CA LEU A 22 4.51 -2.67 13.58
C LEU A 22 3.93 -3.68 14.58
N ILE A 23 4.18 -4.97 14.39
CA ILE A 23 3.68 -6.02 15.29
C ILE A 23 4.27 -5.85 16.69
N GLN A 24 5.59 -5.66 16.81
CA GLN A 24 6.24 -5.50 18.11
C GLN A 24 5.74 -4.25 18.86
N SER A 25 5.61 -3.12 18.16
CA SER A 25 5.13 -1.88 18.75
C SER A 25 3.63 -1.95 19.12
N ALA A 26 2.80 -2.60 18.30
CA ALA A 26 1.38 -2.78 18.59
C ALA A 26 1.14 -3.67 19.81
N LEU A 27 1.85 -4.80 19.90
CA LEU A 27 1.78 -5.70 21.06
C LEU A 27 2.26 -5.02 22.34
N SER A 28 3.31 -4.19 22.26
CA SER A 28 3.80 -3.40 23.38
C SER A 28 2.79 -2.32 23.82
N LEU A 29 2.11 -1.68 22.87
CA LEU A 29 1.14 -0.62 23.15
C LEU A 29 -0.16 -1.16 23.77
N GLY A 30 -0.63 -2.34 23.35
CA GLY A 30 -1.74 -3.06 23.99
C GLY A 30 -3.13 -2.41 23.84
N ARG A 31 -3.30 -1.47 22.90
CA ARG A 31 -4.58 -0.81 22.59
C ARG A 31 -4.74 -0.64 21.07
N THR A 32 -5.93 -0.21 20.65
CA THR A 32 -6.24 0.14 19.25
C THR A 32 -5.21 1.13 18.69
N LEU A 33 -4.86 0.95 17.42
CA LEU A 33 -3.97 1.83 16.68
C LEU A 33 -4.79 2.85 15.89
N ASP A 34 -4.39 4.11 15.98
CA ASP A 34 -4.97 5.21 15.22
C ASP A 34 -3.99 5.70 14.13
N SER A 35 -4.46 6.62 13.29
CA SER A 35 -3.72 7.11 12.12
C SER A 35 -2.45 7.90 12.45
N ASP A 36 -2.29 8.34 13.70
CA ASP A 36 -1.11 9.03 14.20
C ASP A 36 0.00 8.09 14.70
N PHE A 37 -0.26 6.77 14.72
CA PHE A 37 0.71 5.78 15.21
C PHE A 37 1.86 5.59 14.20
N PRO A 38 3.11 6.00 14.52
CA PRO A 38 4.19 6.04 13.52
C PRO A 38 4.55 4.69 12.89
N PRO A 39 4.58 3.55 13.61
CA PRO A 39 4.82 2.25 12.98
C PRO A 39 3.77 1.86 11.94
N LEU A 40 2.50 2.27 12.16
CA LEU A 40 1.41 2.02 11.21
C LEU A 40 1.55 2.91 9.98
N GLN A 41 1.87 4.19 10.16
CA GLN A 41 2.17 5.11 9.05
C GLN A 41 3.35 4.58 8.20
N GLN A 42 4.43 4.16 8.84
CA GLN A 42 5.60 3.61 8.16
C GLN A 42 5.24 2.36 7.35
N PHE A 43 4.39 1.49 7.89
CA PHE A 43 3.91 0.31 7.17
C PHE A 43 3.17 0.67 5.88
N PHE A 44 2.25 1.63 5.93
CA PHE A 44 1.53 2.05 4.73
C PHE A 44 2.44 2.74 3.70
N ILE A 45 3.43 3.54 4.15
CA ILE A 45 4.42 4.15 3.25
C ILE A 45 5.21 3.05 2.52
N VAL A 46 5.72 2.05 3.24
CA VAL A 46 6.50 0.96 2.62
C VAL A 46 5.62 0.10 1.70
N LEU A 47 4.39 -0.21 2.11
CA LEU A 47 3.41 -0.93 1.28
C LEU A 47 3.13 -0.18 -0.03
N GLU A 48 2.93 1.14 0.02
CA GLU A 48 2.72 1.98 -1.17
C GLU A 48 3.92 1.91 -2.12
N HIS A 49 5.15 1.98 -1.59
CA HIS A 49 6.37 1.82 -2.40
C HIS A 49 6.43 0.45 -3.08
N CYS A 50 6.06 -0.62 -2.36
CA CYS A 50 5.98 -1.97 -2.93
C CYS A 50 4.93 -2.05 -4.05
N LEU A 51 3.74 -1.48 -3.85
CA LEU A 51 2.65 -1.52 -4.84
C LEU A 51 2.91 -0.66 -6.08
N LYS A 52 3.63 0.46 -5.90
CA LYS A 52 4.02 1.34 -7.02
C LYS A 52 5.18 0.78 -7.84
N HIS A 53 5.98 -0.12 -7.27
CA HIS A 53 7.15 -0.67 -7.95
C HIS A 53 6.74 -1.47 -9.20
N GLY A 54 7.28 -1.09 -10.36
CA GLY A 54 7.01 -1.75 -11.64
C GLY A 54 5.69 -1.36 -12.30
N LEU A 55 4.91 -0.44 -11.72
CA LEU A 55 3.73 0.11 -12.41
C LEU A 55 4.15 0.90 -13.64
N LYS A 56 3.56 0.55 -14.78
CA LYS A 56 3.67 1.33 -16.00
C LYS A 56 2.87 2.61 -15.81
N ALA A 57 3.48 3.77 -16.07
CA ALA A 57 2.75 5.02 -16.06
C ALA A 57 1.65 4.96 -17.12
N LYS A 58 0.39 5.16 -16.71
CA LYS A 58 -0.71 5.36 -17.65
C LYS A 58 -0.48 6.75 -18.26
N LYS A 59 -0.18 6.82 -19.56
CA LYS A 59 -0.12 8.10 -20.28
C LYS A 59 -1.53 8.68 -20.31
N SER A 60 -1.83 9.61 -19.41
CA SER A 60 -3.00 10.48 -19.52
C SER A 60 -2.59 11.72 -20.32
N PHE A 61 -3.54 12.31 -21.06
CA PHE A 61 -3.33 13.59 -21.73
C PHE A 61 -2.98 14.72 -20.74
N ILE A 62 -3.31 14.53 -19.45
CA ILE A 62 -3.01 15.44 -18.34
C ILE A 62 -2.17 14.65 -17.31
N GLY A 63 -0.85 14.70 -17.47
CA GLY A 63 0.13 14.15 -16.51
C GLY A 63 0.33 12.63 -16.50
N GLN A 64 1.47 12.19 -15.95
CA GLN A 64 1.68 10.78 -15.62
C GLN A 64 1.17 10.51 -14.21
N ASN A 65 0.05 9.79 -14.07
CA ASN A 65 -0.43 9.31 -12.78
C ASN A 65 -0.07 7.82 -12.63
N LYS A 66 0.89 7.50 -11.76
CA LYS A 66 1.21 6.12 -11.34
C LYS A 66 0.38 5.77 -10.10
N SER A 67 -0.94 5.68 -10.28
CA SER A 67 -1.83 5.24 -9.20
C SER A 67 -1.74 3.72 -9.05
N PHE A 68 -1.53 3.26 -7.81
CA PHE A 68 -1.62 1.84 -7.46
C PHE A 68 -3.07 1.37 -7.24
N LEU A 69 -4.06 2.27 -7.27
CA LEU A 69 -5.46 1.93 -7.10
C LEU A 69 -6.00 1.07 -8.25
N GLY A 70 -5.54 1.27 -9.49
CA GLY A 70 -5.99 0.48 -10.64
C GLY A 70 -5.80 -1.03 -10.45
N PRO A 71 -4.62 -1.50 -10.01
CA PRO A 71 -4.45 -2.89 -9.58
C PRO A 71 -5.36 -3.32 -8.42
N LEU A 72 -5.60 -2.46 -7.42
CA LEU A 72 -6.45 -2.78 -6.27
C LEU A 72 -7.93 -2.91 -6.65
N GLU A 73 -8.41 -2.15 -7.63
CA GLU A 73 -9.77 -2.30 -8.19
C GLU A 73 -9.99 -3.68 -8.82
N LEU A 74 -8.93 -4.40 -9.21
CA LEU A 74 -9.07 -5.76 -9.71
C LEU A 74 -9.28 -6.79 -8.61
N VAL A 75 -8.99 -6.45 -7.34
CA VAL A 75 -9.18 -7.36 -6.21
C VAL A 75 -10.65 -7.71 -6.02
N GLU A 76 -11.58 -6.77 -6.20
CA GLU A 76 -13.02 -7.04 -6.06
C GLU A 76 -13.54 -8.06 -7.08
N LYS A 77 -12.87 -8.17 -8.24
CA LYS A 77 -13.20 -9.18 -9.27
C LYS A 77 -12.73 -10.58 -8.90
N LEU A 78 -11.72 -10.69 -8.03
CA LEU A 78 -11.13 -11.95 -7.57
C LEU A 78 -11.68 -12.36 -6.19
N CYS A 79 -12.08 -11.38 -5.38
CA CYS A 79 -12.56 -11.51 -4.02
C CYS A 79 -13.79 -10.61 -3.86
N PRO A 80 -15.01 -11.13 -4.13
CA PRO A 80 -16.24 -10.35 -4.06
C PRO A 80 -16.47 -9.64 -2.71
N GLU A 81 -15.93 -10.20 -1.62
CA GLU A 81 -15.98 -9.64 -0.27
C GLU A 81 -15.27 -8.27 -0.17
N ALA A 82 -14.36 -7.96 -1.09
CA ALA A 82 -13.69 -6.67 -1.15
C ALA A 82 -14.57 -5.54 -1.76
N SER A 83 -15.74 -5.87 -2.31
CA SER A 83 -16.64 -4.89 -2.97
C SER A 83 -17.08 -3.76 -2.04
N ASP A 84 -17.33 -4.06 -0.76
CA ASP A 84 -17.76 -3.07 0.23
C ASP A 84 -16.65 -2.05 0.52
N LEU A 85 -15.40 -2.53 0.58
CA LEU A 85 -14.21 -1.68 0.75
C LEU A 85 -14.00 -0.80 -0.49
N ALA A 86 -14.09 -1.38 -1.69
CA ALA A 86 -13.96 -0.63 -2.93
C ALA A 86 -15.04 0.46 -3.06
N THR A 87 -16.28 0.14 -2.67
CA THR A 87 -17.39 1.09 -2.64
C THR A 87 -17.16 2.20 -1.63
N SER A 88 -16.70 1.86 -0.43
CA SER A 88 -16.34 2.84 0.62
C SER A 88 -15.28 3.81 0.13
N VAL A 89 -14.21 3.31 -0.50
CA VAL A 89 -13.11 4.15 -1.00
C VAL A 89 -13.58 5.13 -2.09
N ARG A 90 -14.42 4.69 -3.04
CA ARG A 90 -14.97 5.56 -4.09
C ARG A 90 -15.87 6.68 -3.54
N ASN A 91 -16.45 6.46 -2.36
CA ASN A 91 -17.38 7.39 -1.73
C ASN A 91 -16.74 8.27 -0.66
N LEU A 92 -15.43 8.12 -0.37
CA LEU A 92 -14.71 8.98 0.56
C LEU A 92 -14.70 10.44 0.07
N PRO A 93 -15.24 11.41 0.84
CA PRO A 93 -15.30 12.80 0.43
C PRO A 93 -13.93 13.42 0.15
N GLU A 94 -12.91 13.00 0.90
CA GLU A 94 -11.55 13.56 0.85
C GLU A 94 -10.75 13.09 -0.37
N LEU A 95 -11.26 12.10 -1.12
CA LEU A 95 -10.57 11.45 -2.24
C LEU A 95 -11.04 11.91 -3.63
N LYS A 96 -11.96 12.89 -3.70
CA LYS A 96 -12.55 13.41 -4.95
C LYS A 96 -11.73 14.54 -5.57
#